data_AF-A0A521H5X6-F1
#
_entry.id   AF-A0A521H5X6-F1
#
_cell.length_a   1.000
_cell.length_b   1.000
_cell.length_c   1.000
_cell.angle_alpha   90.00
_cell.angle_beta   90.00
_cell.angle_gamma   90.00
#
_symmetry.space_group_name_H-M   'P 1'
#
loop_
_entity.id
_entity.type
_entity.pdbx_description
1 polymer ?
#
loop_
_entity_poly.entity_id
_entity_poly.type
_entity_poly.pdbx_seq_one_letter_code
_entity_poly.pdbx_strand_id
1 'polypeptide(L)'
;MSTKNHPKDEMLINLGIVIRRLRLNKGFKSAELFSYENNLNRTAYWRWENGQNITMKNFFKICSIHDLSPKEVFDLMENRYKGQSTLSLASEPKIVNKDFTEE
;
A
#
# COMPACT_ATOMS: atom_id res chain seq x y z
N MET A 1 -5.50 23.34 23.61
CA MET A 1 -4.68 22.50 22.70
C MET A 1 -5.63 21.82 21.72
N SER A 2 -5.60 22.20 20.44
CA SER A 2 -6.58 21.74 19.44
C SER A 2 -6.40 20.26 19.09
N THR A 3 -7.34 19.41 19.50
CA THR A 3 -7.52 18.05 19.00
C THR A 3 -8.23 18.12 17.64
N LYS A 4 -7.51 18.46 16.58
CA LYS A 4 -8.05 18.34 15.21
C LYS A 4 -8.10 16.85 14.86
N ASN A 5 -9.24 16.22 15.07
CA ASN A 5 -9.58 14.93 14.49
C ASN A 5 -9.69 15.13 12.97
N HIS A 6 -8.57 14.99 12.25
CA HIS A 6 -8.65 14.78 10.80
C HIS A 6 -9.35 13.43 10.59
N PRO A 7 -10.37 13.33 9.72
CA PRO A 7 -10.85 12.04 9.29
C PRO A 7 -9.63 11.26 8.79
N LYS A 8 -9.35 10.12 9.43
CA LYS A 8 -8.21 9.30 9.04
C LYS A 8 -8.50 8.81 7.64
N ASP A 9 -7.58 9.06 6.73
CA ASP A 9 -7.68 8.58 5.35
C ASP A 9 -7.69 7.04 5.37
N GLU A 10 -8.85 6.47 5.03
CA GLU A 10 -9.06 5.03 5.04
C GLU A 10 -8.13 4.30 4.08
N MET A 11 -7.76 4.93 2.96
CA MET A 11 -6.83 4.37 1.99
C MET A 11 -5.43 4.30 2.58
N LEU A 12 -4.98 5.35 3.27
CA LEU A 12 -3.69 5.34 3.96
C LEU A 12 -3.65 4.32 5.12
N ILE A 13 -4.75 4.19 5.87
CA ILE A 13 -4.86 3.13 6.89
C ILE A 13 -4.74 1.74 6.25
N ASN A 14 -5.45 1.50 5.14
CA ASN A 14 -5.40 0.20 4.49
C ASN A 14 -3.98 -0.10 3.95
N LEU A 15 -3.32 0.90 3.35
CA LEU A 15 -1.92 0.79 2.94
C LEU A 15 -1.02 0.45 4.13
N GLY A 16 -1.19 1.14 5.26
CA GLY A 16 -0.43 0.87 6.49
C GLY A 16 -0.61 -0.56 7.01
N ILE A 17 -1.83 -1.09 6.94
CA ILE A 17 -2.12 -2.49 7.30
C ILE A 17 -1.42 -3.46 6.34
N VAL A 18 -1.42 -3.19 5.04
CA VAL A 18 -0.70 -4.01 4.04
C VAL A 18 0.80 -3.99 4.32
N ILE A 19 1.41 -2.82 4.53
CA ILE A 19 2.84 -2.67 4.86
C ILE A 19 3.19 -3.48 6.12
N ARG A 20 2.35 -3.41 7.16
CA ARG A 20 2.53 -4.18 8.40
C ARG A 20 2.48 -5.69 8.16
N ARG A 21 1.55 -6.17 7.32
CA ARG A 21 1.45 -7.59 6.95
C ARG A 21 2.67 -8.05 6.18
N LEU A 22 3.15 -7.26 5.21
CA LEU A 22 4.36 -7.56 4.46
C LEU A 22 5.57 -7.75 5.38
N ARG A 23 5.70 -6.90 6.41
CA ARG A 23 6.73 -7.07 7.44
C ARG A 23 6.56 -8.35 8.25
N LEU A 24 5.36 -8.62 8.74
CA LEU A 24 5.08 -9.84 9.52
C LEU A 24 5.37 -11.10 8.71
N ASN A 25 5.04 -11.11 7.41
CA ASN A 25 5.32 -12.22 6.50
C ASN A 25 6.82 -12.45 6.28
N LYS A 26 7.65 -11.40 6.37
CA LYS A 26 9.12 -11.53 6.40
C LYS A 26 9.68 -12.01 7.75
N GLY A 27 8.84 -12.30 8.74
CA GLY A 27 9.24 -12.82 10.06
C GLY A 27 9.55 -11.75 11.11
N PHE A 28 9.42 -10.47 10.76
CA PHE A 28 9.72 -9.36 11.67
C PHE A 28 8.55 -9.05 12.58
N LYS A 29 8.68 -9.36 13.88
CA LYS A 29 7.66 -9.03 14.89
C LYS A 29 7.62 -7.54 15.23
N SER A 30 8.76 -6.86 15.12
CA SER A 30 8.90 -5.43 15.47
C SER A 30 9.10 -4.55 14.24
N ALA A 31 8.37 -3.42 14.20
CA ALA A 31 8.58 -2.36 13.22
C ALA A 31 9.97 -1.71 13.36
N GLU A 32 10.50 -1.66 14.58
CA GLU A 32 11.83 -1.15 14.85
C GLU A 32 12.93 -2.03 14.26
N LEU A 33 12.82 -3.34 14.43
CA LEU A 33 13.79 -4.29 13.89
C LEU A 33 13.78 -4.26 12.36
N PHE A 34 12.59 -4.32 11.75
CA PHE A 34 12.46 -4.25 10.30
C PHE A 34 13.03 -2.96 9.72
N SER A 35 12.73 -1.81 10.34
CA SER A 35 13.24 -0.53 9.86
C SER A 35 14.75 -0.40 10.05
N TYR A 36 15.31 -0.93 11.13
CA TYR A 36 16.76 -0.98 11.32
C TYR A 36 17.46 -1.82 10.24
N GLU A 37 17.02 -3.05 10.01
CA GLU A 37 17.65 -3.94 9.03
C GLU A 37 17.53 -3.44 7.58
N ASN A 38 16.43 -2.77 7.25
CA ASN A 38 16.19 -2.24 5.91
C ASN A 38 16.63 -0.77 5.74
N ASN A 39 17.38 -0.24 6.71
CA ASN A 39 17.91 1.12 6.72
C ASN A 39 16.80 2.17 6.43
N LEU A 40 15.68 2.05 7.15
CA LEU A 40 14.54 2.96 7.14
C LEU A 40 14.53 3.79 8.42
N ASN A 41 13.94 4.99 8.36
CA ASN A 41 13.69 5.76 9.57
C ASN A 41 12.64 5.04 10.44
N ARG A 42 13.04 4.62 11.66
CA ARG A 42 12.21 3.85 12.60
C ARG A 42 10.86 4.51 12.89
N THR A 43 10.89 5.80 13.22
CA THR A 43 9.68 6.58 13.55
C THR A 43 8.77 6.74 12.34
N ALA A 44 9.32 7.02 11.16
CA ALA A 44 8.55 7.17 9.94
C ALA A 44 7.90 5.84 9.52
N TYR A 45 8.64 4.74 9.59
CA TYR A 45 8.12 3.42 9.28
C TYR A 45 6.95 3.02 10.17
N TRP A 46 7.08 3.21 11.48
CA TRP A 46 5.97 2.98 12.41
C TRP A 46 4.76 3.88 12.08
N ARG A 47 4.98 5.15 11.73
CA ARG A 47 3.90 6.06 11.31
C ARG A 47 3.16 5.57 10.07
N TRP A 48 3.88 5.05 9.06
CA TRP A 48 3.28 4.50 7.84
C TRP A 48 2.41 3.28 8.14
N GLU A 49 2.83 2.38 9.02
CA GLU A 49 1.97 1.26 9.46
C GLU A 49 0.67 1.72 10.13
N ASN A 50 0.67 2.90 10.73
CA ASN A 50 -0.48 3.51 11.39
C ASN A 50 -1.29 4.44 10.45
N GLY A 51 -1.02 4.42 9.15
CA GLY A 51 -1.79 5.17 8.15
C GLY A 51 -1.41 6.65 8.03
N GLN A 52 -0.20 7.03 8.44
CA GLN A 52 0.34 8.36 8.12
C GLN A 52 0.79 8.44 6.67
N ASN A 53 0.81 9.66 6.14
CA ASN A 53 1.25 9.94 4.78
C ASN A 53 2.67 9.39 4.52
N ILE A 54 2.86 8.79 3.36
CA ILE A 54 4.13 8.26 2.86
C ILE A 54 4.45 8.94 1.54
N THR A 55 5.72 9.32 1.35
CA THR A 55 6.16 9.86 0.06
C THR A 55 6.32 8.74 -0.97
N MET A 56 6.11 9.02 -2.25
CA MET A 56 6.28 8.03 -3.33
C MET A 56 7.66 7.37 -3.32
N LYS A 57 8.72 8.12 -3.00
CA LYS A 57 10.08 7.57 -2.86
C LYS A 57 10.17 6.48 -1.78
N ASN A 58 9.55 6.70 -0.62
CA ASN A 58 9.55 5.72 0.45
C ASN A 58 8.63 4.54 0.13
N PHE A 59 7.50 4.79 -0.51
CA PHE A 59 6.62 3.73 -0.99
C PHE A 59 7.34 2.79 -1.97
N PHE A 60 8.04 3.32 -2.97
CA PHE A 60 8.83 2.49 -3.88
C PHE A 60 9.98 1.77 -3.18
N LYS A 61 10.61 2.39 -2.17
CA LYS A 61 11.61 1.71 -1.35
C LYS A 61 11.01 0.49 -0.62
N ILE A 62 9.80 0.61 -0.06
CA ILE A 62 9.09 -0.52 0.56
C ILE A 62 8.79 -1.60 -0.48
N CYS A 63 8.31 -1.21 -1.67
CA CYS A 63 8.07 -2.14 -2.77
C CYS A 63 9.34 -2.94 -3.10
N SER A 64 10.48 -2.26 -3.28
CA SER A 64 11.77 -2.90 -3.54
C SER A 64 12.25 -3.79 -2.39
N ILE A 65 12.05 -3.40 -1.13
CA ILE A 65 12.40 -4.24 0.03
C ILE A 65 11.62 -5.55 0.02
N HIS A 66 10.37 -5.54 -0.45
CA HIS A 66 9.50 -6.72 -0.47
C HIS A 66 9.53 -7.47 -1.80
N ASP A 67 10.35 -7.06 -2.77
CA ASP A 67 10.40 -7.63 -4.11
C ASP A 67 9.02 -7.63 -4.80
N LEU A 68 8.25 -6.55 -4.56
CA LEU A 68 6.90 -6.35 -5.11
C LEU A 68 6.87 -5.13 -6.03
N SER A 69 6.03 -5.19 -7.05
CA SER A 69 5.63 -4.03 -7.83
C SER A 69 4.59 -3.17 -7.09
N PRO A 70 4.49 -1.87 -7.41
CA PRO A 70 3.40 -1.02 -6.93
C PRO A 70 2.01 -1.61 -7.20
N LYS A 71 1.83 -2.23 -8.37
CA LYS A 71 0.59 -2.90 -8.76
C LYS A 71 0.21 -3.99 -7.77
N GLU A 72 1.14 -4.88 -7.42
CA GLU A 72 0.88 -5.96 -6.47
C GLU A 72 0.53 -5.43 -5.08
N VAL A 73 1.17 -4.34 -4.64
CA VAL A 73 0.83 -3.69 -3.37
C VAL A 73 -0.61 -3.15 -3.39
N PHE A 74 -1.03 -2.53 -4.49
CA PHE A 74 -2.41 -2.06 -4.65
C PHE A 74 -3.42 -3.21 -4.79
N ASP A 75 -3.08 -4.28 -5.51
CA ASP A 75 -3.90 -5.48 -5.58
C ASP A 75 -4.12 -6.08 -4.17
N LEU A 76 -3.10 -6.08 -3.31
CA LEU A 76 -3.21 -6.51 -1.90
C LEU A 76 -4.11 -5.59 -1.07
N MET A 77 -4.15 -4.29 -1.39
CA MET A 77 -5.07 -3.34 -0.76
C MET A 77 -6.53 -3.61 -1.21
N GLU A 78 -6.75 -3.86 -2.50
CA GLU A 78 -8.07 -4.10 -3.10
C GLU A 78 -8.67 -5.46 -2.73
N ASN A 79 -7.85 -6.51 -2.65
CA ASN A 79 -8.30 -7.85 -2.29
C ASN A 79 -8.87 -7.92 -0.85
N ARG A 80 -8.62 -6.89 -0.02
CA ARG A 80 -9.27 -6.72 1.28
C ARG A 80 -10.73 -6.26 1.17
N TYR A 81 -11.09 -5.55 0.09
CA TYR A 81 -12.46 -5.08 -0.18
C TYR A 81 -13.35 -6.16 -0.83
N LYS A 82 -12.76 -7.12 -1.55
CA LYS A 82 -13.50 -8.25 -2.17
C LYS A 82 -14.09 -9.23 -1.14
N GLY A 83 -13.66 -9.17 0.12
CA GLY A 83 -14.31 -9.86 1.24
C GLY A 83 -15.58 -9.18 1.77
N GLN A 84 -15.96 -8.02 1.25
CA GLN A 84 -17.17 -7.28 1.62
C GLN A 84 -18.02 -6.79 0.43
N SER A 85 -17.63 -7.06 -0.81
CA SER A 85 -18.46 -6.70 -1.97
C SER A 85 -18.31 -7.68 -3.14
N THR A 86 -19.25 -8.61 -3.23
CA THR A 86 -19.66 -9.22 -4.51
C THR A 86 -20.82 -8.43 -5.11
N LEU A 87 -20.72 -7.11 -5.22
CA LEU A 87 -21.61 -6.32 -6.10
C LEU A 87 -20.90 -5.03 -6.56
N SER A 88 -20.86 -4.84 -7.88
CA SER A 88 -20.32 -3.66 -8.60
C SER A 88 -18.83 -3.67 -8.97
N LEU A 89 -18.45 -4.56 -9.88
CA LEU A 89 -17.44 -4.29 -10.91
C LEU A 89 -18.01 -4.72 -12.28
N ALA A 90 -19.14 -4.12 -12.63
CA ALA A 90 -19.56 -3.97 -14.02
C ALA A 90 -19.46 -2.48 -14.33
N SER A 91 -18.29 -2.03 -14.82
CA SER A 91 -18.06 -0.82 -15.63
C SER A 91 -16.58 -0.45 -15.64
N GLU A 92 -15.76 -1.21 -16.37
CA GLU A 92 -14.63 -0.58 -17.06
C GLU A 92 -14.80 -0.87 -18.55
N PRO A 93 -14.82 0.16 -19.41
CA PRO A 93 -14.88 -0.05 -20.84
C PRO A 93 -13.58 -0.73 -21.29
N LYS A 94 -13.73 -1.80 -22.07
CA LYS A 94 -12.61 -2.44 -22.77
C LYS A 94 -11.87 -1.37 -23.56
N ILE A 95 -10.62 -1.09 -23.20
CA ILE A 95 -9.70 -0.41 -24.12
C ILE A 95 -9.49 -1.39 -25.27
N VAL A 96 -10.25 -1.18 -26.35
CA VAL A 96 -10.00 -1.81 -27.64
C VAL A 96 -8.68 -1.22 -28.12
N ASN A 97 -7.62 -2.02 -28.07
CA ASN A 97 -6.44 -1.75 -28.87
C ASN A 97 -6.90 -1.84 -30.33
N LYS A 98 -7.16 -0.69 -30.94
CA LYS A 98 -7.42 -0.59 -32.36
C LYS A 98 -6.04 -0.59 -33.03
N ASP A 99 -5.77 -1.67 -33.74
CA ASP A 99 -4.59 -1.90 -34.53
C ASP A 99 -4.21 -0.63 -35.32
N PHE A 100 -3.03 -0.07 -35.05
CA PHE A 100 -2.35 0.79 -36.01
C PHE A 100 -1.74 -0.14 -37.07
N THR A 101 -2.56 -0.53 -38.03
CA THR A 101 -2.08 -0.92 -39.35
C THR A 101 -1.77 0.34 -40.15
N GLU A 102 -0.57 0.34 -40.70
CA GLU A 102 0.04 1.32 -41.61
C GLU A 102 -0.88 1.69 -42.79
N GLU A 103 -0.90 2.99 -43.12
CA GLU A 103 -1.03 3.55 -44.47
C GLU A 103 -0.27 4.90 -44.52
#